data_AF-A0A1B1SC83-F1
#
_entry.id   AF-A0A1B1SC83-F1
#
_cell.length_a   1.000
_cell.length_b   1.000
_cell.length_c   1.000
_cell.angle_alpha   90.00
_cell.angle_beta   90.00
_cell.angle_gamma   90.00
#
_symmetry.space_group_name_H-M   'P 1'
#
loop_
_entity.id
_entity.type
_entity.pdbx_description
1 polymer ?
#
loop_
_entity_poly.entity_id
_entity_poly.type
_entity_poly.pdbx_seq_one_letter_code
_entity_poly.pdbx_strand_id
1 'polypeptide(L)'
;MKNDYNKISEGSSSEILQTTSNHTDGVNTQSSEKIINSDTTKESAVGMNKKIYTTTILKSKWLIISFVVVIISGASVWYIINKSLTEKEYQQNLKEFVLESGKASMALAYICEDLRSIWHDYIFEDKEYFINSSGTFTRYCYDGDEYCSNFSEAVNRKIRWNEKNLPSTIFESYEKAKRLYKEMTPPISRYKDIHVYIKQMFKAMERLHELSHNPTGNLSTYSSECNSAVTEYTSALSDLTNESNIDFSEINSNTSEDDDEFSD
;
A
#
# COMPACT_ATOMS: atom_id res chain seq x y z
N MET A 1 -28.44 -54.13 -5.73
CA MET A 1 -29.51 -53.15 -6.01
C MET A 1 -28.79 -51.90 -6.52
N LYS A 2 -28.54 -51.74 -7.83
CA LYS A 2 -29.41 -51.17 -8.88
C LYS A 2 -30.04 -49.82 -8.49
N ASN A 3 -29.51 -48.75 -9.12
CA ASN A 3 -30.21 -47.65 -9.84
C ASN A 3 -31.15 -46.75 -9.02
N ASP A 4 -31.33 -45.44 -9.25
CA ASP A 4 -30.93 -44.44 -10.25
C ASP A 4 -31.28 -43.06 -9.64
N TYR A 5 -30.60 -41.97 -10.05
CA TYR A 5 -31.20 -40.79 -10.71
C TYR A 5 -30.35 -39.50 -10.58
N ASN A 6 -29.88 -39.07 -11.75
CA ASN A 6 -29.45 -37.72 -12.11
C ASN A 6 -30.58 -36.68 -12.00
N LYS A 7 -30.21 -35.41 -11.78
CA LYS A 7 -30.82 -34.29 -12.53
C LYS A 7 -29.87 -33.09 -12.69
N ILE A 8 -29.63 -32.76 -13.95
CA ILE A 8 -28.98 -31.57 -14.49
C ILE A 8 -30.03 -30.45 -14.61
N SER A 9 -29.63 -29.18 -14.46
CA SER A 9 -30.21 -28.07 -15.23
C SER A 9 -29.18 -26.96 -15.44
N GLU A 10 -28.91 -26.70 -16.71
CA GLU A 10 -28.18 -25.56 -17.27
C GLU A 10 -29.09 -24.31 -17.40
N GLY A 11 -28.45 -23.16 -17.64
CA GLY A 11 -29.02 -21.94 -18.23
C GLY A 11 -28.82 -20.70 -17.35
N SER A 12 -28.52 -19.49 -17.83
CA SER A 12 -28.22 -18.96 -19.16
C SER A 12 -27.82 -17.48 -19.00
N SER A 13 -26.83 -17.04 -19.77
CA SER A 13 -26.52 -15.71 -20.38
C SER A 13 -26.90 -14.36 -19.74
N SER A 14 -25.85 -13.51 -19.69
CA SER A 14 -25.71 -12.11 -20.17
C SER A 14 -26.61 -10.98 -19.65
N GLU A 15 -26.00 -9.91 -19.14
CA GLU A 15 -26.00 -8.60 -19.83
C GLU A 15 -25.02 -7.59 -19.18
N ILE A 16 -24.28 -6.90 -20.05
CA ILE A 16 -23.41 -5.75 -19.79
C ILE A 16 -24.27 -4.50 -20.03
N LEU A 17 -24.21 -3.48 -19.17
CA LEU A 17 -24.54 -2.10 -19.58
C LEU A 17 -23.86 -1.07 -18.68
N GLN A 18 -22.78 -0.49 -19.23
CA GLN A 18 -22.31 0.85 -18.89
C GLN A 18 -23.25 1.87 -19.54
N THR A 19 -23.62 2.93 -18.81
CA THR A 19 -24.16 4.14 -19.43
C THR A 19 -23.59 5.38 -18.75
N THR A 20 -22.74 6.08 -19.50
CA THR A 20 -22.41 7.50 -19.36
C THR A 20 -23.58 8.35 -19.86
N SER A 21 -23.85 9.50 -19.22
CA SER A 21 -24.59 10.60 -19.85
C SER A 21 -24.26 11.93 -19.18
N ASN A 22 -23.50 12.77 -19.89
CA ASN A 22 -23.50 14.22 -19.74
C ASN A 22 -24.61 14.78 -20.65
N HIS A 23 -25.44 15.69 -20.17
CA HIS A 23 -26.02 16.72 -21.03
C HIS A 23 -26.40 17.98 -20.25
N THR A 24 -26.04 19.11 -20.86
CA THR A 24 -26.25 20.49 -20.46
C THR A 24 -27.37 21.09 -21.33
N ASP A 25 -27.92 22.21 -20.85
CA ASP A 25 -28.53 23.33 -21.60
C ASP A 25 -30.07 23.43 -21.67
N GLY A 26 -30.56 24.55 -21.12
CA GLY A 26 -31.73 25.32 -21.57
C GLY A 26 -31.35 26.81 -21.42
N VAL A 27 -31.18 27.65 -22.45
CA VAL A 27 -32.06 28.13 -23.55
C VAL A 27 -32.95 29.32 -23.16
N ASN A 28 -32.69 30.46 -23.83
CA ASN A 28 -33.57 31.50 -24.43
C ASN A 28 -32.91 32.89 -24.30
N THR A 29 -32.47 33.63 -25.32
CA THR A 29 -32.94 34.00 -26.68
C THR A 29 -34.15 34.94 -26.73
N GLN A 30 -33.90 36.21 -27.13
CA GLN A 30 -34.63 37.08 -28.08
C GLN A 30 -34.29 38.56 -27.77
N SER A 31 -34.20 39.53 -28.68
CA SER A 31 -34.39 39.60 -30.14
C SER A 31 -33.83 40.94 -30.67
N SER A 32 -33.33 40.88 -31.90
CA SER A 32 -33.15 41.84 -33.00
C SER A 32 -33.41 43.37 -32.89
N GLU A 33 -32.42 44.12 -33.39
CA GLU A 33 -32.43 45.02 -34.57
C GLU A 33 -33.30 46.31 -34.56
N LYS A 34 -32.68 47.50 -34.74
CA LYS A 34 -32.81 48.36 -35.96
C LYS A 34 -32.01 49.69 -35.86
N ILE A 35 -31.54 50.11 -37.03
CA ILE A 35 -30.71 51.28 -37.41
C ILE A 35 -31.55 52.59 -37.47
N ILE A 36 -30.92 53.78 -37.27
CA ILE A 36 -30.95 55.00 -38.14
C ILE A 36 -30.29 56.24 -37.45
N ASN A 37 -29.34 56.85 -38.20
CA ASN A 37 -28.85 58.25 -38.33
C ASN A 37 -29.63 59.40 -37.66
N SER A 38 -29.16 60.64 -37.41
CA SER A 38 -28.01 61.49 -37.82
C SER A 38 -28.09 62.85 -37.07
N ASP A 39 -26.96 63.58 -37.00
CA ASP A 39 -26.79 65.05 -36.79
C ASP A 39 -27.29 65.65 -35.44
N THR A 40 -26.58 66.55 -34.74
CA THR A 40 -26.07 67.85 -35.22
C THR A 40 -25.18 68.50 -34.13
N THR A 41 -23.91 68.76 -34.46
CA THR A 41 -23.06 69.97 -34.23
C THR A 41 -22.88 70.73 -32.88
N LYS A 42 -21.60 71.12 -32.68
CA LYS A 42 -20.98 72.30 -31.98
C LYS A 42 -20.79 72.22 -30.46
N GLU A 43 -19.72 72.72 -29.82
CA GLU A 43 -18.37 73.20 -30.17
C GLU A 43 -17.70 73.55 -28.80
N SER A 44 -16.39 73.30 -28.68
CA SER A 44 -15.39 73.88 -27.73
C SER A 44 -15.66 73.94 -26.21
N ALA A 45 -14.75 73.32 -25.43
CA ALA A 45 -13.65 74.04 -24.76
C ALA A 45 -12.81 73.13 -23.83
N VAL A 46 -11.52 73.01 -24.16
CA VAL A 46 -10.31 73.09 -23.30
C VAL A 46 -10.40 72.59 -21.84
N GLY A 47 -9.55 71.61 -21.47
CA GLY A 47 -9.21 71.40 -20.06
C GLY A 47 -8.40 70.15 -19.69
N MET A 48 -7.07 70.22 -19.85
CA MET A 48 -6.03 69.57 -19.03
C MET A 48 -5.97 68.04 -18.84
N ASN A 49 -4.99 67.46 -19.54
CA ASN A 49 -3.80 66.79 -18.99
C ASN A 49 -3.99 65.76 -17.85
N LYS A 50 -4.07 64.49 -18.24
CA LYS A 50 -3.43 63.41 -17.48
C LYS A 50 -2.76 62.45 -18.47
N LYS A 51 -1.57 62.81 -18.93
CA LYS A 51 -0.67 61.83 -19.54
C LYS A 51 -0.32 60.81 -18.46
N ILE A 52 -0.93 59.63 -18.54
CA ILE A 52 -0.42 58.45 -17.83
C ILE A 52 0.97 58.24 -18.41
N TYR A 53 1.99 58.55 -17.62
CA TYR A 53 3.35 58.10 -17.90
C TYR A 53 3.34 56.58 -17.75
N THR A 54 3.09 55.89 -18.86
CA THR A 54 3.59 54.53 -19.03
C THR A 54 5.10 54.66 -19.10
N THR A 55 5.74 54.45 -17.95
CA THR A 55 7.19 54.32 -17.90
C THR A 55 7.57 53.15 -18.80
N THR A 56 8.23 53.50 -19.89
CA THR A 56 8.83 52.63 -20.88
C THR A 56 9.88 51.75 -20.21
N ILE A 57 9.45 50.59 -19.72
CA ILE A 57 10.38 49.52 -19.37
C ILE A 57 10.82 48.85 -20.69
N LEU A 58 12.12 48.56 -20.78
CA LEU A 58 12.81 47.67 -21.73
C LEU A 58 13.36 48.29 -23.03
N LYS A 59 14.56 48.88 -22.90
CA LYS A 59 15.59 48.86 -23.96
C LYS A 59 16.97 48.39 -23.46
N SER A 60 17.05 47.55 -22.43
CA SER A 60 18.34 46.92 -22.09
C SER A 60 18.23 45.39 -22.17
N LYS A 61 18.88 44.81 -23.19
CA LYS A 61 19.08 43.36 -23.32
C LYS A 61 19.76 42.78 -22.08
N TRP A 62 20.56 43.59 -21.39
CA TRP A 62 21.30 43.25 -20.18
C TRP A 62 20.43 43.00 -18.94
N LEU A 63 19.30 43.69 -18.75
CA LEU A 63 18.42 43.43 -17.59
C LEU A 63 17.61 42.14 -17.75
N ILE A 64 17.19 41.82 -18.98
CA ILE A 64 16.51 40.55 -19.27
C ILE A 64 17.46 39.36 -19.03
N ILE A 65 18.72 39.47 -19.50
CA ILE A 65 19.74 38.42 -19.30
C ILE A 65 20.02 38.22 -17.81
N SER A 66 20.16 39.30 -17.04
CA SER A 66 20.36 39.22 -15.58
C SER A 66 19.22 38.49 -14.87
N PHE A 67 17.97 38.82 -15.22
CA PHE A 67 16.79 38.18 -14.63
C PHE A 67 16.70 36.68 -14.96
N VAL A 68 17.01 36.30 -16.21
CA VAL A 68 17.03 34.89 -16.64
C VAL A 68 18.10 34.09 -15.88
N VAL A 69 19.29 34.66 -15.68
CA VAL A 69 20.37 34.00 -14.91
C VAL A 69 19.94 33.77 -13.46
N VAL A 70 19.27 34.73 -12.82
CA VAL A 70 18.76 34.60 -11.44
C VAL A 70 17.67 33.53 -11.34
N ILE A 71 16.76 33.44 -12.31
CA ILE A 71 15.72 32.38 -12.33
C ILE A 71 16.35 30.99 -12.53
N ILE A 72 17.27 30.84 -13.48
CA ILE A 72 17.91 29.54 -13.76
C ILE A 72 18.74 29.07 -12.54
N SER A 73 19.48 29.97 -11.90
CA SER A 73 20.24 29.65 -10.69
C SER A 73 19.33 29.34 -9.51
N GLY A 74 18.25 30.11 -9.30
CA GLY A 74 17.22 29.81 -8.31
C GLY A 74 16.56 28.43 -8.51
N ALA A 75 16.17 28.11 -9.75
CA ALA A 75 15.59 26.81 -10.11
C ALA A 75 16.57 25.65 -9.90
N SER A 76 17.86 25.86 -10.17
CA SER A 76 18.91 24.86 -9.96
C SER A 76 19.13 24.58 -8.48
N VAL A 77 19.22 25.61 -7.65
CA VAL A 77 19.36 25.46 -6.19
C VAL A 77 18.11 24.80 -5.60
N TRP A 78 16.92 25.20 -6.02
CA TRP A 78 15.66 24.57 -5.62
C TRP A 78 15.62 23.09 -5.98
N TYR A 79 16.01 22.73 -7.21
CA TYR A 79 16.06 21.34 -7.67
C TYR A 79 17.01 20.49 -6.82
N ILE A 80 18.19 21.01 -6.47
CA ILE A 80 19.17 20.32 -5.63
C ILE A 80 18.62 20.08 -4.21
N ILE A 81 18.02 21.11 -3.60
CA ILE A 81 17.42 21.00 -2.27
C ILE A 81 16.31 19.95 -2.27
N ASN A 82 15.37 20.05 -3.22
CA ASN A 82 14.23 19.14 -3.30
C ASN A 82 14.70 17.69 -3.54
N LYS A 83 15.68 17.48 -4.42
CA LYS A 83 16.28 16.16 -4.66
C LYS A 83 16.87 15.56 -3.37
N SER A 84 17.57 16.37 -2.58
CA SER A 84 18.16 15.91 -1.32
C SER A 84 17.12 15.55 -0.26
N LEU A 85 15.98 16.25 -0.22
CA LEU A 85 14.87 15.96 0.69
C LEU A 85 14.19 14.65 0.30
N THR A 86 13.83 14.50 -0.98
CA THR A 86 13.25 13.24 -1.50
C THR A 86 14.17 12.05 -1.26
N GLU A 87 15.48 12.24 -1.38
CA GLU A 87 16.45 11.19 -1.13
C GLU A 87 16.54 10.77 0.33
N LYS A 88 16.52 11.73 1.26
CA LYS A 88 16.49 11.47 2.71
C LYS A 88 15.20 10.77 3.13
N GLU A 89 14.06 11.25 2.64
CA GLU A 89 12.75 10.65 2.89
C GLU A 89 12.70 9.21 2.38
N TYR A 90 13.19 8.96 1.16
CA TYR A 90 13.28 7.61 0.63
C TYR A 90 14.16 6.70 1.51
N GLN A 91 15.33 7.17 1.94
CA GLN A 91 16.21 6.39 2.82
C GLN A 91 15.54 6.07 4.15
N GLN A 92 14.87 7.04 4.76
CA GLN A 92 14.14 6.84 6.01
C GLN A 92 13.02 5.81 5.84
N ASN A 93 12.20 5.97 4.79
CA ASN A 93 11.12 5.04 4.49
C ASN A 93 11.65 3.64 4.18
N LEU A 94 12.82 3.51 3.56
CA LEU A 94 13.47 2.23 3.32
C LEU A 94 13.94 1.57 4.62
N LYS A 95 14.59 2.31 5.52
CA LYS A 95 14.98 1.77 6.84
C LYS A 95 13.74 1.29 7.60
N GLU A 96 12.70 2.11 7.65
CA GLU A 96 11.46 1.77 8.33
C GLU A 96 10.73 0.59 7.66
N PHE A 97 10.75 0.51 6.32
CA PHE A 97 10.20 -0.62 5.59
C PHE A 97 10.92 -1.92 5.94
N VAL A 98 12.25 -1.93 6.02
CA VAL A 98 13.03 -3.12 6.39
C VAL A 98 12.66 -3.58 7.81
N LEU A 99 12.55 -2.65 8.76
CA LEU A 99 12.14 -2.96 10.12
C LEU A 99 10.72 -3.57 10.17
N GLU A 100 9.74 -2.85 9.63
CA GLU A 100 8.33 -3.23 9.74
C GLU A 100 8.01 -4.48 8.93
N SER A 101 8.60 -4.62 7.73
CA SER A 101 8.45 -5.84 6.94
C SER A 101 9.11 -7.04 7.61
N GLY A 102 10.19 -6.83 8.37
CA GLY A 102 10.86 -7.89 9.13
C GLY A 102 9.98 -8.39 10.27
N LYS A 103 9.44 -7.46 11.07
CA LYS A 103 8.47 -7.77 12.12
C LYS A 103 7.24 -8.49 11.57
N ALA A 104 6.65 -7.95 10.50
CA ALA A 104 5.49 -8.54 9.84
C ALA A 104 5.79 -9.94 9.32
N SER A 105 6.88 -10.13 8.58
CA SER A 105 7.23 -11.43 8.00
C SER A 105 7.48 -12.49 9.07
N MET A 106 8.13 -12.13 10.18
CA MET A 106 8.34 -13.03 11.31
C MET A 106 7.01 -13.46 11.95
N ALA A 107 6.12 -12.50 12.22
CA ALA A 107 4.84 -12.79 12.85
C ALA A 107 3.92 -13.62 11.93
N LEU A 108 3.88 -13.29 10.64
CA LEU A 108 3.11 -14.04 9.64
C LEU A 108 3.66 -15.47 9.45
N ALA A 109 5.00 -15.64 9.48
CA ALA A 109 5.63 -16.96 9.45
C ALA A 109 5.30 -17.78 10.71
N TYR A 110 5.23 -17.14 11.89
CA TYR A 110 4.78 -17.79 13.11
C TYR A 110 3.33 -18.30 12.98
N ILE A 111 2.42 -17.48 12.46
CA ILE A 111 1.03 -17.90 12.22
C ILE A 111 0.99 -19.07 11.22
N CYS A 112 1.81 -19.04 10.17
CA CYS A 112 1.90 -20.15 9.22
C CYS A 112 2.37 -21.45 9.88
N GLU A 113 3.35 -21.39 10.78
CA GLU A 113 3.84 -22.53 11.54
C GLU A 113 2.77 -23.09 12.49
N ASP A 114 2.11 -22.18 13.20
CA ASP A 114 1.02 -22.48 14.12
C ASP A 114 -0.17 -23.12 13.38
N LEU A 115 -0.49 -22.65 12.18
CA LEU A 115 -1.45 -23.32 11.30
C LEU A 115 -0.94 -24.70 10.87
N ARG A 116 0.32 -24.84 10.44
CA ARG A 116 0.91 -26.14 10.07
C ARG A 116 0.82 -27.16 11.21
N SER A 117 0.95 -26.73 12.45
CA SER A 117 0.78 -27.60 13.62
C SER A 117 -0.61 -28.24 13.68
N ILE A 118 -1.65 -27.59 13.15
CA ILE A 118 -3.02 -28.15 13.09
C ILE A 118 -3.08 -29.35 12.16
N TRP A 119 -2.35 -29.34 11.04
CA TRP A 119 -2.25 -30.53 10.18
C TRP A 119 -1.57 -31.65 10.94
N HIS A 120 -0.51 -31.38 11.69
CA HIS A 120 0.16 -32.39 12.50
C HIS A 120 -0.81 -32.99 13.54
N ASP A 121 -1.41 -32.12 14.35
CA ASP A 121 -2.28 -32.50 15.46
C ASP A 121 -3.55 -33.21 15.01
N TYR A 122 -4.16 -32.77 13.91
CA TYR A 122 -5.42 -33.32 13.44
C TYR A 122 -5.23 -34.59 12.58
N ILE A 123 -4.21 -34.64 11.71
CA ILE A 123 -4.04 -35.76 10.77
C ILE A 123 -3.26 -36.93 11.37
N PHE A 124 -2.27 -36.64 12.22
CA PHE A 124 -1.34 -37.67 12.71
C PHE A 124 -1.56 -38.01 14.19
N GLU A 125 -2.10 -37.09 14.99
CA GLU A 125 -2.28 -37.29 16.43
C GLU A 125 -3.76 -37.47 16.84
N ASP A 126 -4.70 -37.40 15.90
CA ASP A 126 -6.15 -37.52 16.11
C ASP A 126 -6.66 -36.58 17.23
N LYS A 127 -6.12 -35.36 17.32
CA LYS A 127 -6.58 -34.36 18.29
C LYS A 127 -7.76 -33.58 17.70
N GLU A 128 -8.96 -34.09 17.89
CA GLU A 128 -10.18 -33.55 17.27
C GLU A 128 -10.90 -32.48 18.11
N TYR A 129 -10.43 -32.17 19.32
CA TYR A 129 -11.06 -31.18 20.21
C TYR A 129 -10.23 -29.91 20.31
N PHE A 130 -10.86 -28.76 20.07
CA PHE A 130 -10.25 -27.45 20.14
C PHE A 130 -10.43 -26.82 21.52
N ILE A 131 -9.31 -26.39 22.12
CA ILE A 131 -9.28 -25.75 23.44
C ILE A 131 -9.36 -24.22 23.23
N ASN A 132 -10.53 -23.64 23.51
CA ASN A 132 -10.79 -22.22 23.25
C ASN A 132 -9.88 -21.24 24.02
N SER A 133 -9.42 -21.62 25.21
CA SER A 133 -8.58 -20.77 26.05
C SER A 133 -7.14 -20.66 25.55
N SER A 134 -6.60 -21.72 24.94
CA SER A 134 -5.20 -21.78 24.47
C SER A 134 -5.05 -21.76 22.96
N GLY A 135 -6.13 -22.00 22.21
CA GLY A 135 -6.07 -22.13 20.76
C GLY A 135 -5.35 -23.39 20.28
N THR A 136 -5.25 -24.41 21.13
CA THR A 136 -4.56 -25.68 20.83
C THR A 136 -5.54 -26.83 20.69
N PHE A 137 -5.05 -28.01 20.31
CA PHE A 137 -5.87 -29.21 20.14
C PHE A 137 -5.55 -30.28 21.18
N THR A 138 -6.56 -31.09 21.50
CA THR A 138 -6.46 -32.25 22.39
C THR A 138 -7.26 -33.43 21.84
N ARG A 139 -6.88 -34.64 22.27
CA ARG A 139 -7.58 -35.89 21.93
C ARG A 139 -8.80 -36.11 22.82
N TYR A 140 -8.79 -35.57 24.03
CA TYR A 140 -9.84 -35.80 25.03
C TYR A 140 -10.71 -34.56 25.17
N CYS A 141 -12.02 -34.76 25.22
CA CYS A 141 -12.97 -33.69 25.51
C CYS A 141 -12.89 -33.28 26.99
N TYR A 142 -12.50 -32.05 27.27
CA TYR A 142 -12.68 -31.41 28.57
C TYR A 142 -13.85 -30.40 28.52
N ASP A 143 -14.22 -29.87 29.69
CA ASP A 143 -15.31 -28.90 29.78
C ASP A 143 -14.94 -27.60 29.04
N GLY A 144 -15.80 -27.14 28.15
CA GLY A 144 -15.56 -25.97 27.29
C GLY A 144 -14.74 -26.23 26.02
N ASP A 145 -14.25 -27.45 25.80
CA ASP A 145 -13.62 -27.85 24.55
C ASP A 145 -14.66 -28.13 23.47
N GLU A 146 -14.33 -27.78 22.24
CA GLU A 146 -15.24 -27.93 21.13
C GLU A 146 -14.74 -28.97 20.12
N TYR A 147 -15.58 -29.95 19.82
CA TYR A 147 -15.29 -30.94 18.79
C TYR A 147 -15.19 -30.29 17.40
N CYS A 148 -14.16 -30.64 16.63
CA CYS A 148 -13.97 -30.25 15.24
C CYS A 148 -14.27 -31.44 14.33
N SER A 149 -15.37 -31.36 13.59
CA SER A 149 -15.89 -32.46 12.77
C SER A 149 -15.00 -32.84 11.59
N ASN A 150 -14.17 -31.91 11.13
CA ASN A 150 -13.25 -32.13 10.04
C ASN A 150 -12.05 -31.18 10.13
N PHE A 151 -11.04 -31.49 9.32
CA PHE A 151 -9.81 -30.72 9.23
C PHE A 151 -10.03 -29.23 8.88
N SER A 152 -10.93 -28.93 7.94
CA SER A 152 -11.22 -27.54 7.55
C SER A 152 -11.86 -26.74 8.68
N GLU A 153 -12.68 -27.38 9.53
CA GLU A 153 -13.22 -26.75 10.73
C GLU A 153 -12.11 -26.43 11.74
N ALA A 154 -11.18 -27.36 11.96
CA ALA A 154 -10.04 -27.16 12.85
C ALA A 154 -9.18 -25.95 12.43
N VAL A 155 -8.83 -25.87 11.14
CA VAL A 155 -8.08 -24.72 10.59
C VAL A 155 -8.84 -23.41 10.77
N ASN A 156 -10.11 -23.35 10.39
CA ASN A 156 -10.90 -22.13 10.49
C ASN A 156 -11.12 -21.66 11.94
N ARG A 157 -11.19 -22.59 12.89
CA ARG A 157 -11.22 -22.23 14.31
C ARG A 157 -9.90 -21.64 14.77
N LYS A 158 -8.78 -22.22 14.36
CA LYS A 158 -7.46 -21.68 14.68
C LYS A 158 -7.26 -20.28 14.11
N ILE A 159 -7.67 -20.03 12.86
CA ILE A 159 -7.62 -18.69 12.25
C ILE A 159 -8.45 -17.69 13.08
N ARG A 160 -9.71 -18.00 13.38
CA ARG A 160 -10.58 -17.12 14.19
C ARG A 160 -10.03 -16.88 15.59
N TRP A 161 -9.40 -17.89 16.18
CA TRP A 161 -8.74 -17.73 17.47
C TRP A 161 -7.54 -16.80 17.36
N ASN A 162 -6.71 -16.94 16.32
CA ASN A 162 -5.58 -16.06 16.06
C ASN A 162 -6.05 -14.61 15.85
N GLU A 163 -7.08 -14.37 15.04
CA GLU A 163 -7.67 -13.03 14.83
C GLU A 163 -8.18 -12.37 16.11
N LYS A 164 -8.68 -13.17 17.07
CA LYS A 164 -9.24 -12.67 18.33
C LYS A 164 -8.19 -12.47 19.42
N ASN A 165 -7.17 -13.32 19.48
CA ASN A 165 -6.26 -13.40 20.63
C ASN A 165 -4.84 -12.91 20.33
N LEU A 166 -4.44 -12.85 19.06
CA LEU A 166 -3.16 -12.22 18.72
C LEU A 166 -3.28 -10.70 18.78
N PRO A 167 -2.25 -9.99 19.29
CA PRO A 167 -2.27 -8.55 19.39
C PRO A 167 -2.38 -7.89 18.00
N SER A 168 -3.14 -6.81 17.88
CA SER A 168 -3.32 -6.08 16.61
C SER A 168 -2.00 -5.58 16.04
N THR A 169 -1.01 -5.30 16.90
CA THR A 169 0.33 -4.86 16.54
C THR A 169 1.05 -5.82 15.58
N ILE A 170 0.72 -7.12 15.61
CA ILE A 170 1.22 -8.11 14.65
C ILE A 170 0.79 -7.76 13.20
N PHE A 171 -0.43 -7.28 13.03
CA PHE A 171 -0.99 -6.93 11.72
C PHE A 171 -0.67 -5.48 11.32
N GLU A 172 -0.44 -4.60 12.30
CA GLU A 172 -0.09 -3.19 12.06
C GLU A 172 1.24 -3.04 11.31
N SER A 173 2.26 -3.83 11.65
CA SER A 173 3.55 -3.83 10.95
C SER A 173 3.41 -4.19 9.46
N TYR A 174 2.50 -5.12 9.12
CA TYR A 174 2.23 -5.48 7.72
C TYR A 174 1.64 -4.30 6.93
N GLU A 175 0.61 -3.64 7.46
CA GLU A 175 -0.01 -2.50 6.79
C GLU A 175 0.94 -1.29 6.70
N LYS A 176 1.78 -1.09 7.72
CA LYS A 176 2.82 -0.06 7.69
C LYS A 176 3.88 -0.34 6.62
N ALA A 177 4.40 -1.57 6.55
CA ALA A 177 5.34 -1.99 5.51
C ALA A 177 4.74 -1.85 4.10
N LYS A 178 3.47 -2.23 3.93
CA LYS A 178 2.73 -2.08 2.66
C LYS A 178 2.55 -0.63 2.25
N ARG A 179 2.27 0.27 3.20
CA ARG A 179 2.20 1.72 2.95
C ARG A 179 3.56 2.25 2.51
N LEU A 180 4.63 1.96 3.25
CA LEU A 180 5.99 2.42 2.95
C LEU A 180 6.47 1.93 1.58
N TYR A 181 6.18 0.67 1.22
CA TYR A 181 6.49 0.16 -0.11
C TYR A 181 5.80 0.95 -1.22
N LYS A 182 4.53 1.32 -1.04
CA LYS A 182 3.79 2.16 -1.99
C LYS A 182 4.39 3.56 -2.10
N GLU A 183 4.75 4.18 -0.98
CA GLU A 183 5.38 5.51 -0.96
C GLU A 183 6.74 5.53 -1.65
N MET A 184 7.50 4.43 -1.56
CA MET A 184 8.78 4.27 -2.26
C MET A 184 8.62 3.87 -3.74
N THR A 185 7.39 3.70 -4.25
CA THR A 185 7.12 3.26 -5.62
C THR A 185 6.50 4.42 -6.43
N PRO A 186 7.11 4.85 -7.55
CA PRO A 186 8.30 4.29 -8.21
C PRO A 186 9.63 4.66 -7.51
N PRO A 187 10.70 3.87 -7.71
CA PRO A 187 11.99 4.15 -7.11
C PRO A 187 12.64 5.42 -7.67
N ILE A 188 13.33 6.17 -6.81
CA ILE A 188 14.20 7.26 -7.25
C ILE A 188 15.51 6.72 -7.85
N SER A 189 16.16 7.52 -8.70
CA SER A 189 17.24 7.04 -9.59
C SER A 189 18.37 6.31 -8.87
N ARG A 190 18.76 6.77 -7.67
CA ARG A 190 19.86 6.19 -6.88
C ARG A 190 19.54 4.80 -6.34
N TYR A 191 18.26 4.49 -6.10
CA TYR A 191 17.83 3.24 -5.48
C TYR A 191 17.14 2.28 -6.44
N LYS A 192 17.16 2.59 -7.74
CA LYS A 192 16.50 1.77 -8.76
C LYS A 192 16.99 0.33 -8.75
N ASP A 193 18.29 0.12 -8.57
CA ASP A 193 18.91 -1.20 -8.63
C ASP A 193 18.55 -2.04 -7.40
N ILE A 194 18.56 -1.44 -6.20
CA ILE A 194 18.18 -2.15 -4.96
C ILE A 194 16.67 -2.33 -4.80
N HIS A 195 15.85 -1.55 -5.51
CA HIS A 195 14.39 -1.61 -5.39
C HIS A 195 13.80 -2.94 -5.89
N VAL A 196 14.56 -3.70 -6.69
CA VAL A 196 14.18 -5.09 -7.04
C VAL A 196 14.08 -5.96 -5.79
N TYR A 197 15.00 -5.81 -4.83
CA TYR A 197 15.02 -6.58 -3.59
C TYR A 197 13.91 -6.13 -2.63
N ILE A 198 13.69 -4.81 -2.52
CA ILE A 198 12.55 -4.23 -1.77
C ILE A 198 11.22 -4.84 -2.26
N LYS A 199 11.04 -4.90 -3.58
CA LYS A 199 9.86 -5.50 -4.19
C LYS A 199 9.74 -7.00 -3.94
N GLN A 200 10.85 -7.74 -3.93
CA GLN A 200 10.86 -9.17 -3.61
C GLN A 200 10.48 -9.41 -2.14
N MET A 201 11.06 -8.65 -1.21
CA MET A 201 10.68 -8.68 0.20
C MET A 201 9.19 -8.41 0.38
N PHE A 202 8.65 -7.35 -0.25
CA PHE A 202 7.23 -7.03 -0.16
C PHE A 202 6.34 -8.16 -0.69
N LYS A 203 6.68 -8.74 -1.84
CA LYS A 203 5.93 -9.87 -2.42
C LYS A 203 5.96 -11.14 -1.57
N ALA A 204 7.10 -11.42 -0.93
CA ALA A 204 7.25 -12.57 -0.07
C ALA A 204 6.43 -12.40 1.22
N MET A 205 6.50 -11.21 1.83
CA MET A 205 5.66 -10.83 2.97
C MET A 205 4.16 -10.89 2.64
N GLU A 206 3.74 -10.40 1.47
CA GLU A 206 2.35 -10.47 1.00
C GLU A 206 1.88 -11.92 0.82
N ARG A 207 2.75 -12.80 0.33
CA ARG A 207 2.45 -14.24 0.26
C ARG A 207 2.31 -14.88 1.64
N LEU A 208 3.17 -14.55 2.60
CA LEU A 208 3.01 -15.01 3.99
C LEU A 208 1.69 -14.51 4.59
N HIS A 209 1.31 -13.26 4.32
CA HIS A 209 0.05 -12.70 4.76
C HIS A 209 -1.15 -13.47 4.19
N GLU A 210 -1.13 -13.83 2.91
CA GLU A 210 -2.20 -14.63 2.31
C GLU A 210 -2.27 -16.02 2.94
N LEU A 211 -1.12 -16.69 3.11
CA LEU A 211 -1.05 -18.03 3.71
C LEU A 211 -1.47 -18.08 5.18
N SER A 212 -1.32 -16.99 5.92
CA SER A 212 -1.69 -16.92 7.34
C SER A 212 -3.19 -16.72 7.56
N HIS A 213 -3.91 -16.18 6.58
CA HIS A 213 -5.36 -15.90 6.67
C HIS A 213 -6.20 -16.85 5.83
N ASN A 214 -5.68 -17.26 4.68
CA ASN A 214 -6.37 -18.08 3.69
C ASN A 214 -5.48 -19.28 3.31
N PRO A 215 -5.20 -20.21 4.24
CA PRO A 215 -4.43 -21.39 3.91
C PRO A 215 -5.18 -22.24 2.89
N THR A 216 -4.47 -22.63 1.82
CA THR A 216 -5.03 -23.49 0.77
C THR A 216 -4.08 -24.66 0.46
N GLY A 217 -4.59 -25.64 -0.28
CA GLY A 217 -3.82 -26.84 -0.65
C GLY A 217 -3.79 -27.91 0.45
N ASN A 218 -2.75 -28.73 0.42
CA ASN A 218 -2.51 -29.80 1.39
C ASN A 218 -1.26 -29.49 2.23
N LEU A 219 -0.99 -30.28 3.29
CA LEU A 219 0.16 -30.07 4.18
C LEU A 219 1.48 -29.86 3.42
N SER A 220 1.75 -30.69 2.41
CA SER A 220 3.00 -30.63 1.66
C SER A 220 3.10 -29.33 0.85
N THR A 221 2.04 -28.96 0.13
CA THR A 221 2.02 -27.73 -0.68
C THR A 221 2.07 -26.50 0.21
N TYR A 222 1.21 -26.44 1.23
CA TYR A 222 1.17 -25.33 2.18
C TYR A 222 2.53 -25.11 2.86
N SER A 223 3.13 -26.19 3.41
CA SER A 223 4.45 -26.11 4.04
C SER A 223 5.53 -25.63 3.09
N SER A 224 5.49 -26.11 1.83
CA SER A 224 6.43 -25.67 0.81
C SER A 224 6.26 -24.19 0.47
N GLU A 225 5.02 -23.70 0.39
CA GLU A 225 4.73 -22.29 0.08
C GLU A 225 5.16 -21.36 1.23
N CYS A 226 4.88 -21.73 2.49
CA CYS A 226 5.35 -20.99 3.65
C CYS A 226 6.89 -20.92 3.68
N ASN A 227 7.57 -22.06 3.51
CA ASN A 227 9.03 -22.13 3.51
C ASN A 227 9.64 -21.33 2.34
N SER A 228 9.03 -21.40 1.15
CA SER A 228 9.47 -20.63 -0.01
C SER A 228 9.35 -19.14 0.26
N ALA A 229 8.23 -18.68 0.80
CA ALA A 229 8.03 -17.27 1.09
C ALA A 229 9.02 -16.75 2.15
N VAL A 230 9.31 -17.52 3.21
CA VAL A 230 10.36 -17.17 4.19
C VAL A 230 11.75 -17.11 3.53
N THR A 231 12.08 -18.10 2.70
CA THR A 231 13.38 -18.17 2.02
C THR A 231 13.55 -17.01 1.04
N GLU A 232 12.52 -16.68 0.28
CA GLU A 232 12.53 -15.56 -0.66
C GLU A 232 12.67 -14.22 0.08
N TYR A 233 11.95 -14.03 1.19
CA TYR A 233 12.08 -12.82 2.01
C TYR A 233 13.50 -12.65 2.55
N THR A 234 14.04 -13.69 3.18
CA THR A 234 15.37 -13.67 3.80
C THR A 234 16.49 -13.51 2.78
N SER A 235 16.37 -14.14 1.61
CA SER A 235 17.31 -13.97 0.51
C SER A 235 17.29 -12.54 -0.02
N ALA A 236 16.10 -11.98 -0.27
CA ALA A 236 15.97 -10.59 -0.74
C ALA A 236 16.48 -9.56 0.29
N LEU A 237 16.25 -9.80 1.59
CA LEU A 237 16.81 -8.96 2.65
C LEU A 237 18.35 -9.04 2.69
N SER A 238 18.92 -10.24 2.53
CA SER A 238 20.36 -10.43 2.44
C SER A 238 20.94 -9.68 1.24
N ASP A 239 20.35 -9.84 0.06
CA ASP A 239 20.80 -9.15 -1.16
C ASP A 239 20.68 -7.62 -1.03
N LEU A 240 19.58 -7.12 -0.45
CA LEU A 240 19.43 -5.70 -0.15
C LEU A 240 20.52 -5.19 0.79
N THR A 241 20.85 -5.95 1.84
CA THR A 241 21.86 -5.56 2.82
C THR A 241 23.26 -5.56 2.21
N ASN A 242 23.57 -6.51 1.34
CA ASN A 242 24.87 -6.63 0.69
C ASN A 242 25.08 -5.61 -0.44
N GLU A 243 24.04 -5.31 -1.22
CA GLU A 243 24.11 -4.42 -2.38
C GLU A 243 23.80 -2.96 -2.04
N SER A 244 23.21 -2.68 -0.86
CA SER A 244 22.95 -1.31 -0.42
C SER A 244 24.09 -0.78 0.47
N ASN A 245 24.44 0.50 0.27
CA ASN A 245 25.34 1.23 1.17
C ASN A 245 24.57 1.85 2.35
N ILE A 246 23.43 1.27 2.76
CA ILE A 246 22.57 1.82 3.82
C ILE A 246 22.81 1.01 5.09
N ASP A 247 23.10 1.71 6.18
CA ASP A 247 23.19 1.08 7.49
C ASP A 247 21.80 0.91 8.11
N PHE A 248 21.36 -0.34 8.21
CA PHE A 248 20.10 -0.73 8.84
C PHE A 248 20.22 -0.96 10.35
N SER A 249 21.42 -0.88 10.94
CA SER A 249 21.64 -1.14 12.37
C SER A 249 21.22 0.03 13.29
N GLU A 250 21.13 1.25 12.77
CA GLU A 250 20.82 2.47 13.54
C GLU A 250 19.34 2.60 13.97
N ILE A 251 18.48 1.66 13.61
CA ILE A 251 17.02 1.78 13.82
C ILE A 251 16.64 1.72 15.33
N ASN A 252 17.56 1.28 16.20
CA ASN A 252 17.31 1.07 17.63
C ASN A 252 17.50 2.30 18.54
N SER A 253 17.87 3.49 18.05
CA SER A 253 18.28 4.60 18.95
C SER A 253 17.18 5.58 19.38
N ASN A 254 15.94 5.46 18.89
CA ASN A 254 14.87 6.44 19.18
C ASN A 254 13.55 5.82 19.72
N THR A 255 13.57 4.56 20.16
CA THR A 255 12.39 3.89 20.75
C THR A 255 12.66 3.30 22.15
N SER A 256 13.73 3.74 22.82
CA SER A 256 14.01 3.35 24.21
C SER A 256 13.37 4.34 25.19
N GLU A 257 12.06 4.27 25.34
CA GLU A 257 11.32 4.71 26.53
C GLU A 257 9.93 4.08 26.34
N ASP A 258 9.58 3.11 27.18
CA ASP A 258 8.28 2.42 27.26
C ASP A 258 8.10 1.17 26.37
N ASP A 259 8.84 0.08 26.64
CA ASP A 259 8.37 -1.30 26.38
C ASP A 259 9.16 -2.31 27.25
N ASP A 260 9.14 -2.08 28.57
CA ASP A 260 9.40 -3.15 29.57
C ASP A 260 8.06 -3.83 29.88
N GLU A 261 7.51 -4.60 28.95
CA GLU A 261 6.37 -5.49 29.23
C GLU A 261 6.50 -6.82 28.48
N PHE A 262 7.63 -7.49 28.71
CA PHE A 262 7.70 -8.95 28.62
C PHE A 262 8.65 -9.44 29.72
N SER A 263 8.11 -9.54 30.94
CA SER A 263 8.73 -10.30 32.02
C SER A 263 7.64 -11.10 32.72
N ASP A 264 7.83 -12.41 32.64
CA ASP A 264 7.14 -13.55 33.27
C ASP A 264 5.69 -13.88 32.86
#